data_AF-A0A0T5P7D4-F1
#
_entry.id   AF-A0A0T5P7D4-F1
#
_cell.length_a   1.000
_cell.length_b   1.000
_cell.length_c   1.000
_cell.angle_alpha   90.00
_cell.angle_beta   90.00
_cell.angle_gamma   90.00
#
_symmetry.space_group_name_H-M   'P 1'
#
loop_
_entity.id
_entity.type
_entity.pdbx_description
1 polymer ?
#
loop_
_entity_poly.entity_id
_entity_poly.type
_entity_poly.pdbx_seq_one_letter_code
_entity_poly.pdbx_strand_id
1 'polypeptide(L)'
;MDAAAKEALSREMTYYVTRETQAGGQYFVHSEFCAVLPPDNTLETVGVFADSGEALEAARDGRDPVNACATCSPECHVPDHAGGARAFDTREAALKRDGV
;
A
#
# COMPACT_ATOMS: atom_id res chain seq x y z
N MET A 1 -16.47 -27.10 -12.71
CA MET A 1 -16.09 -26.70 -11.34
C MET A 1 -15.44 -25.35 -11.48
N ASP A 2 -16.23 -24.27 -11.41
CA ASP A 2 -15.69 -22.92 -11.56
C ASP A 2 -15.57 -22.29 -10.18
N ALA A 3 -14.42 -22.52 -9.55
CA ALA A 3 -14.05 -21.96 -8.26
C ALA A 3 -13.63 -20.48 -8.37
N ALA A 4 -13.61 -19.89 -9.58
CA ALA A 4 -13.17 -18.52 -9.80
C ALA A 4 -14.25 -17.47 -9.43
N ALA A 5 -15.53 -17.87 -9.38
CA ALA A 5 -16.63 -16.95 -9.06
C ALA A 5 -17.08 -16.95 -7.59
N LYS A 6 -16.57 -17.88 -6.76
CA LYS A 6 -16.99 -17.97 -5.33
C LYS A 6 -16.32 -16.94 -4.42
N GLU A 7 -15.24 -16.32 -4.88
CA GLU A 7 -14.55 -15.21 -4.21
C GLU A 7 -15.02 -13.83 -4.74
N ALA A 8 -16.08 -13.81 -5.57
CA ALA A 8 -16.64 -12.62 -6.20
C ALA A 8 -17.86 -12.07 -5.43
N LEU A 9 -17.79 -12.00 -4.09
CA LEU A 9 -18.61 -11.03 -3.35
C LEU A 9 -17.82 -9.73 -3.20
N SER A 10 -17.62 -9.07 -4.35
CA SER A 10 -17.69 -7.63 -4.55
C SER A 10 -17.95 -6.80 -3.28
N ARG A 11 -16.93 -6.58 -2.47
CA ARG A 11 -16.82 -5.37 -1.67
C ARG A 11 -15.68 -4.60 -2.28
N GLU A 12 -15.99 -3.97 -3.39
CA GLU A 12 -15.26 -2.79 -3.83
C GLU A 12 -15.20 -1.84 -2.62
N MET A 13 -13.98 -1.60 -2.14
CA MET A 13 -13.72 -0.83 -0.93
C MET A 13 -12.88 0.37 -1.30
N THR A 14 -13.18 1.51 -0.69
CA THR A 14 -12.43 2.73 -0.88
C THR A 14 -11.12 2.63 -0.12
N TYR A 15 -10.02 2.87 -0.81
CA TYR A 15 -8.69 2.93 -0.24
C TYR A 15 -8.17 4.35 -0.22
N TYR A 16 -7.40 4.65 0.81
CA TYR A 16 -6.80 5.95 1.08
C TYR A 16 -5.31 5.77 1.30
N VAL A 17 -4.51 6.69 0.82
CA VAL A 17 -3.07 6.74 1.08
C VAL A 17 -2.77 7.95 1.94
N THR A 18 -1.79 7.86 2.83
CA THR A 18 -1.31 9.03 3.56
C THR A 18 -0.72 10.06 2.61
N ARG A 19 -1.00 11.34 2.82
CA ARG A 19 -0.44 12.45 2.03
C ARG A 19 1.03 12.69 2.35
N GLU A 20 1.40 12.45 3.60
CA GLU A 20 2.74 12.58 4.14
C GLU A 20 3.30 11.20 4.48
N THR A 21 4.61 11.06 4.44
CA THR A 21 5.30 9.84 4.85
C THR A 21 5.26 9.70 6.37
N GLN A 22 4.96 8.51 6.87
CA GLN A 22 5.04 8.22 8.31
C GLN A 22 6.49 7.98 8.77
N ALA A 23 6.68 7.69 10.06
CA ALA A 23 7.99 7.37 10.63
C ALA A 23 8.65 6.22 9.83
N GLY A 24 9.72 6.54 9.10
CA GLY A 24 10.38 5.61 8.16
C GLY A 24 10.29 6.01 6.69
N GLY A 25 9.67 7.15 6.35
CA GLY A 25 9.70 7.70 4.99
C GLY A 25 8.78 6.97 4.00
N GLN A 26 7.81 6.20 4.49
CA GLN A 26 6.88 5.42 3.67
C GLN A 26 5.44 5.93 3.79
N TYR A 27 4.73 5.82 2.68
CA TYR A 27 3.30 6.10 2.60
C TYR A 27 2.51 4.84 2.97
N PHE A 28 1.41 4.99 3.69
CA PHE A 28 0.57 3.87 4.10
C PHE A 28 -0.79 3.91 3.41
N VAL A 29 -1.18 2.77 2.84
CA VAL A 29 -2.51 2.56 2.27
C VAL A 29 -3.43 1.97 3.34
N HIS A 30 -4.59 2.58 3.50
CA HIS A 30 -5.64 2.22 4.43
C HIS A 30 -6.94 1.95 3.69
N SER A 31 -7.73 0.98 4.16
CA SER A 31 -9.11 0.81 3.71
C SER A 31 -10.06 1.78 4.44
N GLU A 32 -11.24 2.03 3.88
CA GLU A 32 -12.32 2.78 4.55
C GLU A 32 -12.74 2.22 5.92
N PHE A 33 -12.53 0.93 6.15
CA PHE A 33 -12.87 0.27 7.42
C PHE A 33 -11.72 0.18 8.42
N CYS A 34 -10.63 0.95 8.22
CA CYS A 34 -9.47 0.78 9.08
C CYS A 34 -9.71 1.33 10.50
N ALA A 35 -9.44 0.52 11.52
CA ALA A 35 -9.65 0.88 12.93
C ALA A 35 -8.74 2.02 13.42
N VAL A 36 -7.61 2.24 12.74
CA VAL A 36 -6.61 3.26 13.05
C VAL A 36 -6.44 4.22 11.87
N LEU A 37 -7.55 4.61 11.24
CA LEU A 37 -7.53 5.53 10.11
C LEU A 37 -7.06 6.93 10.56
N PRO A 38 -6.02 7.50 9.93
CA PRO A 38 -5.60 8.89 10.15
C PRO A 38 -6.75 9.88 9.84
N PRO A 39 -6.65 11.14 10.32
CA PRO A 39 -7.66 12.14 10.00
C PRO A 39 -7.68 12.44 8.48
N ASP A 40 -8.86 12.73 7.95
CA ASP A 40 -9.14 12.87 6.51
C ASP A 40 -8.26 13.91 5.81
N ASN A 41 -7.86 14.97 6.51
CA ASN A 41 -6.96 16.00 6.00
C ASN A 41 -5.54 15.49 5.68
N THR A 42 -5.13 14.37 6.27
CA THR A 42 -3.84 13.71 6.05
C THR A 42 -3.93 12.53 5.08
N LEU A 43 -5.12 12.25 4.56
CA LEU A 43 -5.38 11.15 3.64
C LEU A 43 -5.72 11.67 2.24
N GLU A 44 -5.41 10.85 1.25
CA GLU A 44 -5.78 11.06 -0.13
C GLU A 44 -6.47 9.80 -0.64
N THR A 45 -7.62 9.98 -1.29
CA THR A 45 -8.36 8.86 -1.87
C THR A 45 -7.58 8.31 -3.06
N VAL A 46 -7.21 7.03 -2.99
CA VAL A 46 -6.56 6.33 -4.11
C VAL A 46 -7.60 5.91 -5.12
N GLY A 47 -8.73 5.38 -4.64
CA GLY A 47 -9.81 4.85 -5.46
C GLY A 47 -10.56 3.72 -4.76
N VAL A 48 -11.43 3.07 -5.53
CA VAL A 48 -12.17 1.90 -5.07
C VAL A 48 -11.59 0.68 -5.77
N PHE A 49 -11.16 -0.31 -4.98
CA PHE A 49 -10.50 -1.52 -5.48
C PHE A 49 -11.13 -2.77 -4.85
N ALA A 50 -10.96 -3.91 -5.52
CA ALA A 50 -11.40 -5.19 -4.97
C ALA A 50 -10.41 -5.70 -3.90
N ASP A 51 -9.13 -5.37 -4.07
CA ASP A 51 -8.05 -5.77 -3.19
C ASP A 51 -7.07 -4.63 -2.87
N SER A 52 -6.38 -4.82 -1.74
CA SER A 52 -5.33 -3.95 -1.21
C SER A 52 -4.10 -3.87 -2.13
N GLY A 53 -3.80 -4.93 -2.88
CA GLY A 53 -2.71 -5.00 -3.84
C GLY A 53 -2.94 -4.03 -5.01
N GLU A 54 -4.13 -4.03 -5.60
CA GLU A 54 -4.50 -3.07 -6.65
C GLU A 54 -4.41 -1.62 -6.13
N ALA A 55 -4.90 -1.39 -4.90
CA ALA A 55 -4.80 -0.08 -4.26
C ALA A 55 -3.34 0.34 -4.01
N LEU A 56 -2.46 -0.59 -3.64
CA LEU A 56 -1.02 -0.34 -3.48
C LEU A 56 -0.36 0.04 -4.80
N GLU A 57 -0.67 -0.67 -5.88
CA GLU A 57 -0.13 -0.38 -7.20
C GLU A 57 -0.57 0.99 -7.70
N ALA A 58 -1.85 1.34 -7.52
CA ALA A 58 -2.36 2.67 -7.83
C ALA A 58 -1.70 3.76 -6.97
N ALA A 59 -1.53 3.53 -5.67
CA ALA A 59 -0.84 4.47 -4.78
C ALA A 59 0.64 4.64 -5.11
N ARG A 60 1.28 3.62 -5.71
CA ARG A 60 2.68 3.68 -6.17
C ARG A 60 2.88 4.58 -7.40
N ASP A 61 1.82 4.91 -8.12
CA ASP A 61 1.85 5.90 -9.20
C ASP A 61 2.03 7.31 -8.60
N GLY A 62 3.28 7.70 -8.38
CA GLY A 62 3.65 9.02 -7.86
C GLY A 62 4.02 9.07 -6.37
N ARG A 63 3.87 7.97 -5.62
CA ARG A 63 4.36 7.85 -4.24
C ARG A 63 5.25 6.61 -4.11
N ASP A 64 6.51 6.81 -3.73
CA ASP A 64 7.48 5.72 -3.48
C ASP A 64 8.37 6.14 -2.31
N PRO A 65 8.51 5.33 -1.25
CA PRO A 65 7.97 3.98 -1.05
C PRO A 65 6.54 3.95 -0.44
N VAL A 66 5.69 3.02 -0.89
CA VAL A 66 4.32 2.80 -0.38
C VAL A 66 4.18 1.39 0.19
N ASN A 67 3.51 1.28 1.34
CA ASN A 67 3.23 0.04 2.06
C ASN A 67 1.74 -0.03 2.45
N ALA A 68 1.22 -1.24 2.69
CA ALA A 68 -0.14 -1.41 3.18
C ALA A 68 -0.18 -1.27 4.70
N CYS A 69 -1.26 -0.78 5.29
CA CYS A 69 -1.41 -0.81 6.74
C CYS A 69 -1.59 -2.25 7.23
N ALA A 70 -0.77 -2.66 8.21
CA ALA A 70 -0.80 -4.01 8.80
C ALA A 70 -2.17 -4.43 9.33
N THR A 71 -2.97 -3.47 9.79
CA THR A 71 -4.30 -3.73 10.35
C THR A 71 -5.35 -3.87 9.27
N CYS A 72 -5.28 -3.05 8.21
CA CYS A 72 -6.30 -3.11 7.16
C CYS A 72 -6.01 -4.24 6.16
N SER A 73 -4.72 -4.52 5.89
CA SER A 73 -4.28 -5.48 4.87
C SER A 73 -2.96 -6.16 5.29
N PRO A 74 -3.01 -7.09 6.26
CA PRO A 74 -1.81 -7.76 6.79
C PRO A 74 -1.07 -8.59 5.74
N GLU A 75 -1.78 -9.08 4.71
CA GLU A 75 -1.20 -9.85 3.61
C GLU A 75 -0.36 -9.00 2.64
N CYS A 76 -0.70 -7.72 2.50
CA CYS A 76 0.02 -6.77 1.66
C CYS A 76 0.99 -5.88 2.46
N HIS A 77 0.90 -5.89 3.79
CA HIS A 77 1.82 -5.17 4.65
C HIS A 77 3.14 -5.90 4.73
N VAL A 78 4.21 -5.21 4.35
CA VAL A 78 5.57 -5.70 4.51
C VAL A 78 6.10 -5.16 5.84
N PRO A 79 6.26 -5.99 6.89
CA PRO A 79 6.82 -5.55 8.16
C PRO A 79 8.27 -5.11 7.97
N ASP A 80 8.57 -3.91 8.46
CA ASP A 80 9.87 -3.29 8.32
C ASP A 80 10.95 -4.11 9.04
N HIS A 81 11.73 -4.83 8.25
CA HIS A 81 13.14 -5.02 8.54
C HIS A 81 13.90 -4.12 7.57
N ALA A 82 14.12 -2.88 7.99
CA ALA A 82 15.02 -1.90 7.38
C ALA A 82 14.61 -1.41 5.98
N GLY A 83 13.62 -0.52 5.95
CA GLY A 83 13.60 0.59 5.00
C GLY A 83 13.19 0.22 3.59
N GLY A 84 11.90 0.33 3.30
CA GLY A 84 11.37 0.78 2.00
C GLY A 84 11.84 0.07 0.72
N ALA A 85 12.56 -1.04 0.82
CA ALA A 85 13.09 -1.78 -0.31
C ALA A 85 12.24 -3.03 -0.50
N ARG A 86 11.70 -3.15 -1.70
CA ARG A 86 10.95 -4.31 -2.15
C ARG A 86 11.75 -5.58 -1.84
N ALA A 87 11.07 -6.69 -1.57
CA ALA A 87 11.72 -8.02 -1.57
C ALA A 87 12.45 -8.36 -2.89
N PHE A 88 12.33 -7.50 -3.91
CA PHE A 88 12.96 -7.59 -5.23
C PHE A 88 13.90 -6.43 -5.59
N ASP A 89 14.24 -5.52 -4.65
CA ASP A 89 15.32 -4.57 -4.87
C ASP A 89 16.66 -5.33 -4.80
N THR A 90 17.00 -5.98 -5.91
CA THR A 90 18.37 -6.41 -6.16
C THR A 90 19.32 -5.25 -5.84
N ARG A 91 20.44 -5.56 -5.20
CA ARG A 91 21.50 -4.61 -4.80
C ARG A 91 21.84 -3.55 -5.87
N GLU A 92 21.64 -3.89 -7.13
CA GLU A 92 21.87 -3.07 -8.32
C GLU A 92 20.93 -1.85 -8.42
N ALA A 93 19.66 -1.99 -8.02
CA ALA A 93 18.66 -0.91 -8.11
C ALA A 93 18.86 0.16 -7.00
N ALA A 94 19.28 -0.27 -5.80
CA ALA A 94 19.63 0.63 -4.71
C ALA A 94 20.85 1.51 -5.03
N LEU A 95 21.88 0.97 -5.69
CA LEU A 95 23.06 1.75 -6.09
C LEU A 95 22.75 2.82 -7.15
N LYS A 96 21.77 2.58 -8.04
CA LYS A 96 21.48 3.50 -9.15
C LYS A 96 20.75 4.77 -8.73
N ARG A 97 20.14 4.79 -7.53
CA ARG A 97 19.46 5.96 -6.97
C ARG A 97 20.41 6.96 -6.30
N ASP A 98 21.60 6.53 -5.88
CA ASP A 98 22.56 7.36 -5.15
C ASP A 98 23.64 8.01 -6.03
N GLY A 99 23.52 7.92 -7.36
CA GLY A 99 24.25 8.78 -8.29
C GLY A 99 25.76 8.92 -8.03
N VAL A 100 26.48 7.80 -7.85
CA VAL A 100 27.94 7.74 -7.90
C VAL A 100 28.43 7.03 -9.15
#